data_AF-A0A951LBL8-F1
#
_entry.id   AF-A0A951LBL8-F1
#
_cell.length_a   1.000
_cell.length_b   1.000
_cell.length_c   1.000
_cell.angle_alpha   90.00
_cell.angle_beta   90.00
_cell.angle_gamma   90.00
#
_symmetry.space_group_name_H-M   'P 1'
#
loop_
_entity.id
_entity.type
_entity.pdbx_description
1 polymer ?
#
loop_
_entity_poly.entity_id
_entity_poly.type
_entity_poly.pdbx_seq_one_letter_code
_entity_poly.pdbx_strand_id
1 'polypeptide(L)' 'MVYTTNAIEALNRQLRKAVKTKGSFPSEDAARKLIYLAICNAVPQWTRPRGWTKALLAFKIHFGDRVPN' A
#
# COMPACT_ATOMS: atom_id res chain seq x y z
N MET A 1 3.88 -17.03 5.16
CA MET A 1 4.98 -16.22 5.71
C MET A 1 5.09 -14.94 4.90
N VAL A 2 4.73 -13.80 5.49
CA VAL A 2 4.88 -12.47 4.89
C VAL A 2 6.19 -11.91 5.43
N TYR A 3 7.30 -12.12 4.71
CA TYR A 3 8.63 -11.65 5.10
C TYR A 3 9.22 -10.64 4.13
N THR A 4 8.43 -10.19 3.16
CA THR A 4 8.90 -9.24 2.15
C THR A 4 8.38 -7.84 2.46
N THR A 5 9.30 -6.92 2.75
CA THR A 5 9.02 -5.47 2.90
C THR A 5 8.81 -4.78 1.55
N ASN A 6 8.96 -5.51 0.44
CA ASN A 6 8.88 -5.01 -0.94
C ASN A 6 7.65 -4.13 -1.22
N ALA A 7 6.48 -4.45 -0.66
CA ALA A 7 5.27 -3.64 -0.86
C ALA A 7 5.39 -2.26 -0.20
N ILE A 8 5.89 -2.22 1.04
CA ILE A 8 6.12 -0.98 1.80
C ILE A 8 7.25 -0.18 1.16
N GLU A 9 8.34 -0.83 0.79
CA GLU A 9 9.48 -0.20 0.11
C GLU A 9 9.09 0.38 -1.25
N ALA A 10 8.27 -0.33 -2.03
CA ALA A 10 7.78 0.16 -3.31
C ALA A 10 6.92 1.41 -3.15
N LEU A 11 6.03 1.45 -2.15
CA LEU A 11 5.23 2.65 -1.84
C LEU A 11 6.13 3.80 -1.38
N ASN A 12 7.06 3.55 -0.45
CA ASN A 12 8.01 4.55 0.04
C ASN A 12 8.86 5.14 -1.10
N ARG A 13 9.27 4.32 -2.08
CA ARG A 13 9.97 4.78 -3.28
C ARG A 13 9.14 5.77 -4.09
N GLN A 14 7.85 5.47 -4.30
CA GLN A 14 6.94 6.34 -5.04
C GLN A 14 6.68 7.66 -4.30
N LEU A 15 6.45 7.60 -2.98
CA LEU A 15 6.25 8.79 -2.15
C LEU A 15 7.49 9.70 -2.17
N ARG A 16 8.69 9.14 -1.97
CA ARG A 16 9.94 9.92 -2.08
C ARG A 16 10.10 10.57 -3.45
N LYS A 17 9.76 9.85 -4.53
CA LYS A 17 9.81 10.42 -5.89
C LYS A 17 8.86 11.61 -6.05
N ALA A 18 7.64 11.50 -5.53
CA ALA A 18 6.64 12.56 -5.61
C ALA A 18 7.04 13.82 -4.82
N VAL A 19 7.70 13.64 -3.67
CA VAL A 19 8.11 14.75 -2.79
C VAL A 19 9.46 15.36 -3.24
N LYS A 20 10.41 14.56 -3.76
CA LYS A 20 11.77 15.02 -4.10
C LYS A 20 11.82 16.19 -5.08
N THR A 21 10.82 16.32 -5.96
CA THR A 21 10.76 17.40 -6.96
C THR A 21 10.04 18.66 -6.46
N LYS A 22 9.53 18.65 -5.23
CA LYS A 22 8.88 19.81 -4.61
C LYS A 22 9.84 20.49 -3.65
N GLY A 23 9.86 21.82 -3.68
CA GLY A 23 10.56 22.65 -2.69
C GLY A 23 9.78 22.71 -1.37
N SER A 24 9.68 23.88 -0.77
CA SER A 24 8.81 24.07 0.41
C SER A 24 7.33 23.92 0.03
N PHE A 25 6.54 23.31 0.93
CA PHE A 25 5.09 23.27 0.79
C PHE A 25 4.47 24.55 1.35
N PRO A 26 3.48 25.14 0.66
CA PRO A 26 2.83 26.38 1.13
C PRO A 26 1.92 26.16 2.35
N SER A 27 1.51 24.91 2.63
CA SER A 27 0.75 24.52 3.82
C SER A 27 0.83 23.01 4.06
N GLU A 28 0.45 22.58 5.26
CA GLU A 28 0.33 21.15 5.59
C GLU A 28 -0.69 20.44 4.68
N ASP A 29 -1.81 21.10 4.37
CA ASP A 29 -2.83 20.56 3.47
C ASP A 29 -2.31 20.33 2.05
N ALA A 30 -1.43 21.21 1.56
CA ALA A 30 -0.78 21.02 0.27
C ALA A 30 0.12 19.77 0.26
N ALA A 31 0.88 19.55 1.34
CA ALA A 31 1.69 18.34 1.51
C ALA A 31 0.81 17.08 1.60
N ARG A 32 -0.29 17.13 2.38
CA ARG A 32 -1.23 16.03 2.55
C ARG A 32 -1.92 15.64 1.25
N LYS A 33 -2.38 16.62 0.46
CA LYS A 33 -2.98 16.39 -0.86
C LYS A 33 -1.99 15.72 -1.82
N LEU A 34 -0.72 16.13 -1.81
CA LEU A 34 0.30 15.49 -2.64
C LEU A 34 0.49 14.02 -2.27
N ILE A 35 0.61 13.70 -0.98
CA ILE A 35 0.76 12.31 -0.51
C ILE A 35 -0.47 11.49 -0.90
N TYR A 36 -1.68 12.04 -0.70
CA TYR A 36 -2.93 11.39 -1.11
C TYR A 36 -2.92 11.05 -2.61
N LEU A 37 -2.62 12.03 -3.47
CA LEU A 37 -2.56 11.81 -4.92
C LEU A 37 -1.48 10.80 -5.30
N ALA A 38 -0.32 10.82 -4.64
CA ALA A 38 0.75 9.85 -4.88
C ALA A 38 0.30 8.41 -4.53
N ILE A 39 -0.46 8.23 -3.44
CA ILE A 39 -1.06 6.94 -3.08
C ILE A 39 -2.12 6.53 -4.11
N CYS A 40 -3.04 7.43 -4.49
CA CYS A 40 -4.05 7.16 -5.51
C CYS A 40 -3.42 6.71 -6.84
N ASN A 41 -2.31 7.33 -7.25
CA ASN A 41 -1.59 6.94 -8.46
C ASN A 41 -0.87 5.58 -8.32
N ALA A 42 -0.56 5.15 -7.10
CA ALA A 42 0.07 3.85 -6.84
C ALA A 42 -0.94 2.69 -6.88
N VAL A 43 -2.18 2.92 -6.46
CA VAL A 43 -3.24 1.89 -6.33
C VAL A 43 -3.46 1.07 -7.62
N PRO A 44 -3.52 1.66 -8.83
CA PRO A 44 -3.71 0.90 -10.07
C PRO A 44 -2.60 -0.13 -10.36
N GLN A 45 -1.40 0.06 -9.78
CA GLN A 45 -0.27 -0.85 -9.97
C GLN A 45 -0.29 -2.02 -8.98
N TRP A 46 -1.20 -2.02 -8.01
CA TRP A 46 -1.29 -3.08 -7.00
C TRP A 46 -1.98 -4.30 -7.60
N THR A 47 -1.26 -5.41 -7.60
CA THR A 47 -1.73 -6.68 -8.11
C THR A 47 -1.98 -7.66 -6.97
N ARG A 48 -2.91 -8.60 -7.19
CA ARG A 48 -3.25 -9.62 -6.21
C ARG A 48 -1.98 -10.39 -5.82
N PRO A 49 -1.66 -10.51 -4.52
CA PRO A 49 -0.47 -11.23 -4.08
C PRO A 49 -0.47 -12.69 -4.56
N ARG A 50 0.70 -13.19 -4.96
CA ARG A 50 0.86 -14.61 -5.31
C ARG A 50 0.51 -15.48 -4.11
N GLY A 51 -0.28 -16.54 -4.36
CA GLY A 51 -0.71 -17.47 -3.31
C GLY A 51 -1.81 -16.95 -2.39
N TRP A 52 -2.46 -15.82 -2.70
CA TRP A 52 -3.52 -15.24 -1.87
C TRP A 52 -4.65 -16.23 -1.55
N THR A 53 -5.05 -17.07 -2.50
CA THR A 53 -6.11 -18.09 -2.26
C THR A 53 -5.71 -19.10 -1.18
N LYS A 54 -4.46 -19.58 -1.18
CA LYS A 54 -3.96 -20.51 -0.15
C LYS A 54 -3.86 -19.83 1.21
N ALA A 55 -3.41 -18.57 1.24
CA ALA A 55 -3.37 -17.78 2.47
C ALA A 55 -4.79 -17.54 3.03
N LEU A 56 -5.75 -17.22 2.17
CA LEU A 56 -7.15 -17.01 2.56
C LEU A 56 -7.78 -18.28 3.14
N LEU A 57 -7.51 -19.46 2.56
CA LEU A 57 -7.96 -20.74 3.11
C LEU A 57 -7.36 -20.99 4.50
N ALA A 58 -6.07 -20.72 4.69
CA ALA A 58 -5.45 -20.81 6.02
C ALA A 58 -6.10 -19.84 7.02
N PHE A 59 -6.40 -18.60 6.61
CA PHE A 59 -7.12 -17.65 7.46
C PHE A 59 -8.53 -18.12 7.81
N LYS A 60 -9.27 -18.73 6.87
CA LYS A 60 -10.59 -19.32 7.15
C LYS A 60 -10.52 -20.46 8.17
N ILE A 61 -9.48 -21.30 8.12
CA ILE A 61 -9.30 -22.39 9.08
C ILE A 61 -9.00 -21.84 10.49
N HIS A 62 -8.13 -20.82 10.58
CA HIS A 62 -7.71 -20.29 11.88
C HIS A 62 -8.64 -19.24 12.49
N PHE A 63 -9.42 -18.52 11.66
CA PHE A 63 -10.23 -17.37 12.05
C PHE A 63 -11.62 -17.39 11.37
N GLY A 64 -12.22 -18.58 11.23
CA GLY A 64 -13.46 -18.78 10.48
C GLY A 64 -14.65 -17.96 10.99
N ASP A 65 -14.67 -17.57 12.26
CA ASP A 65 -15.66 -16.68 12.88
C ASP A 65 -15.56 -15.23 12.38
N ARG A 66 -14.41 -14.81 11.84
CA ARG A 66 -14.13 -13.42 11.41
C ARG A 66 -14.05 -13.25 9.90
N VAL A 67 -13.88 -14.35 9.16
CA VAL A 67 -13.73 -14.31 7.70
C VAL A 67 -15.06 -14.71 7.05
N PRO A 68 -15.72 -13.81 6.30
CA PRO A 68 -16.97 -14.13 5.64
C PRO A 68 -16.81 -15.27 4.63
N ASN A 69 -17.90 -16.02 4.43
CA ASN A 69 -17.96 -17.12 3.49
C ASN A 69 -17.78 -16.66 2.04
#